data_AF-A0A6N7CKR7-F1
#
_entry.id   AF-A0A6N7CKR7-F1
#
_cell.length_a   1.000
_cell.length_b   1.000
_cell.length_c   1.000
_cell.angle_alpha   90.00
_cell.angle_beta   90.00
_cell.angle_gamma   90.00
#
_symmetry.space_group_name_H-M   'P 1'
#
loop_
_entity.id
_entity.type
_entity.pdbx_description
1 polymer ?
#
loop_
_entity_poly.entity_id
_entity_poly.type
_entity_poly.pdbx_seq_one_letter_code
_entity_poly.pdbx_strand_id
1 'polypeptide(L)'
;MAASDSELEDRIRALLDARAGSASICPSDVARAVAPDDWRPLMEPVREAARRLAASGEVEITQKGDVVNPDSARGPIRIRRAHPK
;
A
#
# COMPACT_ATOMS: atom_id res chain seq x y z
N MET A 1 11.78 16.32 3.49
CA MET A 1 10.36 16.59 3.85
C MET A 1 9.70 15.24 4.01
N ALA A 2 9.01 14.99 5.12
CA ALA A 2 8.24 13.76 5.28
C ALA A 2 7.06 13.80 4.28
N ALA A 3 6.80 12.68 3.60
CA ALA A 3 5.62 12.55 2.75
C ALA A 3 4.37 12.72 3.61
N SER A 4 3.37 13.44 3.11
CA SER A 4 2.09 13.59 3.81
C SER A 4 1.27 12.30 3.74
N ASP A 5 0.37 12.10 4.69
CA ASP A 5 -0.53 10.94 4.70
C ASP A 5 -1.34 10.80 3.40
N SER A 6 -1.86 11.92 2.87
CA SER A 6 -2.59 11.96 1.61
C SER A 6 -1.72 11.63 0.41
N GLU A 7 -0.45 12.06 0.40
CA GLU A 7 0.48 11.78 -0.70
C GLU A 7 0.77 10.28 -0.84
N LEU A 8 0.92 9.57 0.29
CA LEU A 8 1.16 8.13 0.28
C LEU A 8 -0.07 7.35 -0.19
N GLU A 9 -1.26 7.77 0.20
CA GLU A 9 -2.52 7.19 -0.28
C GLU A 9 -2.69 7.39 -1.79
N ASP A 10 -2.50 8.61 -2.27
CA ASP A 10 -2.58 8.93 -3.70
C ASP A 10 -1.54 8.16 -4.51
N ARG A 11 -0.34 7.98 -3.95
CA ARG A 11 0.67 7.16 -4.59
C ARG A 11 0.28 5.69 -4.66
N ILE A 12 -0.35 5.13 -3.61
CA ILE A 12 -0.87 3.76 -3.64
C ILE A 12 -1.90 3.62 -4.77
N ARG A 13 -2.87 4.55 -4.85
CA ARG A 13 -3.89 4.57 -5.91
C ARG A 13 -3.25 4.62 -7.29
N ALA A 14 -2.36 5.59 -7.53
CA ALA A 14 -1.71 5.77 -8.82
C ALA A 14 -0.90 4.54 -9.27
N LEU A 15 -0.19 3.87 -8.36
CA LEU A 15 0.58 2.67 -8.69
C LEU A 15 -0.30 1.45 -8.96
N LEU A 16 -1.44 1.31 -8.28
CA LEU A 16 -2.43 0.29 -8.60
C LEU A 16 -3.11 0.60 -9.94
N ASP A 17 -3.33 1.89 -10.24
CA ASP A 17 -3.93 2.37 -11.48
C ASP A 17 -3.11 2.11 -12.73
N ALA A 18 -1.79 2.19 -12.61
CA ALA A 18 -0.87 1.84 -13.67
C ALA A 18 -0.75 0.31 -13.92
N ARG A 19 -1.41 -0.55 -13.14
CA ARG A 19 -1.30 -2.02 -13.25
C ARG A 19 -2.64 -2.68 -13.62
N ALA A 20 -2.53 -3.90 -14.14
CA ALA A 20 -3.70 -4.75 -14.42
C ALA A 20 -4.60 -4.92 -13.19
N GLY A 21 -5.90 -5.14 -13.39
CA GLY A 21 -6.91 -5.17 -12.32
C GLY A 21 -6.62 -6.13 -11.17
N SER A 22 -5.96 -7.27 -11.44
CA SER A 22 -5.60 -8.29 -10.46
C SER A 22 -4.18 -8.13 -9.88
N ALA A 23 -3.42 -7.14 -10.36
CA ALA A 23 -2.06 -6.93 -9.89
C ALA A 23 -2.04 -6.35 -8.48
N SER A 24 -0.90 -6.54 -7.81
CA SER A 24 -0.63 -5.97 -6.50
C SER A 24 0.68 -5.19 -6.50
N ILE A 25 0.87 -4.34 -5.49
CA ILE A 25 2.14 -3.67 -5.17
C ILE A 25 2.61 -4.11 -3.77
N CYS A 26 3.82 -3.75 -3.37
CA CYS A 26 4.26 -3.85 -1.97
C CYS A 26 4.58 -2.45 -1.40
N PRO A 27 4.75 -2.31 -0.06
CA PRO A 27 5.07 -1.02 0.54
C PRO A 27 6.33 -0.37 -0.04
N SER A 28 7.35 -1.17 -0.41
CA SER A 28 8.57 -0.63 -1.03
C SER A 28 8.37 -0.05 -2.43
N ASP A 29 7.38 -0.52 -3.20
CA ASP A 29 7.05 0.07 -4.50
C ASP A 29 6.59 1.53 -4.32
N VAL A 30 5.71 1.75 -3.34
CA VAL A 30 5.16 3.08 -3.00
C VAL A 30 6.27 3.97 -2.47
N ALA A 31 7.01 3.51 -1.47
CA ALA A 31 8.06 4.31 -0.83
C ALA A 31 9.15 4.73 -1.81
N ARG A 32 9.58 3.83 -2.71
CA ARG A 32 10.57 4.15 -3.75
C ARG A 32 10.04 5.12 -4.80
N ALA A 33 8.74 5.12 -5.06
CA ALA A 33 8.12 6.07 -5.96
C ALA A 33 8.02 7.50 -5.37
N VAL A 34 8.08 7.63 -4.05
CA VAL A 34 8.02 8.91 -3.32
C VAL A 34 9.41 9.45 -2.98
N ALA A 35 10.26 8.61 -2.37
CA ALA A 35 11.60 8.98 -1.95
C ALA A 35 12.62 7.94 -2.46
N PRO A 36 12.99 7.96 -3.75
CA PRO A 36 13.85 6.92 -4.34
C PRO A 36 15.18 6.73 -3.62
N ASP A 37 15.77 7.81 -3.11
CA ASP A 37 17.06 7.81 -2.42
C ASP A 37 16.97 7.53 -0.91
N ASP A 38 15.81 7.71 -0.28
CA ASP A 38 15.59 7.53 1.17
C ASP A 38 14.21 6.93 1.48
N TRP A 39 13.90 5.79 0.86
CA TRP A 39 12.59 5.14 0.95
C TRP A 39 12.37 4.34 2.23
N ARG A 40 13.44 3.90 2.91
CA ARG A 40 13.34 3.00 4.07
C ARG A 40 12.53 3.60 5.23
N PRO A 41 12.70 4.89 5.59
CA PRO A 41 11.88 5.55 6.60
C PRO A 41 10.38 5.58 6.27
N LEU A 42 10.00 5.48 4.98
CA LEU A 42 8.60 5.50 4.55
C LEU A 42 7.90 4.13 4.66
N MET A 43 8.56 3.07 5.12
CA MET A 43 7.93 1.74 5.21
C MET A 43 6.70 1.70 6.11
N GLU A 44 6.80 2.19 7.35
CA GLU A 44 5.64 2.25 8.25
C GLU A 44 4.60 3.30 7.82
N PRO A 45 4.99 4.52 7.40
CA PRO A 45 4.04 5.47 6.82
C PRO A 45 3.22 4.90 5.65
N VAL A 46 3.85 4.14 4.74
CA VAL A 46 3.14 3.50 3.63
C VAL A 46 2.20 2.39 4.14
N ARG A 47 2.61 1.62 5.16
CA ARG A 47 1.72 0.65 5.77
C ARG A 47 0.49 1.33 6.35
N GLU A 48 0.67 2.41 7.11
CA GLU A 48 -0.43 3.19 7.70
C GLU A 48 -1.39 3.73 6.64
N ALA A 49 -0.88 4.32 5.57
CA ALA A 49 -1.68 4.73 4.42
C ALA A 49 -2.47 3.55 3.82
N ALA A 50 -1.83 2.40 3.64
CA ALA A 50 -2.51 1.20 3.16
C ALA A 50 -3.58 0.70 4.15
N ARG A 51 -3.40 0.82 5.48
CA ARG A 51 -4.44 0.47 6.46
C ARG A 51 -5.65 1.38 6.34
N ARG A 52 -5.43 2.69 6.17
CA ARG A 52 -6.52 3.67 5.98
C ARG A 52 -7.33 3.36 4.72
N LEU A 53 -6.66 3.06 3.61
CA LEU A 53 -7.33 2.65 2.37
C LEU A 53 -8.04 1.29 2.49
N ALA A 54 -7.49 0.37 3.29
CA ALA A 54 -8.16 -0.91 3.55
C ALA A 54 -9.41 -0.72 4.42
N ALA A 55 -9.34 0.17 5.41
CA ALA A 55 -10.47 0.54 6.26
C ALA A 55 -11.58 1.26 5.48
N SER A 56 -11.25 2.04 4.44
CA SER A 56 -12.23 2.63 3.51
C SER A 56 -12.78 1.66 2.46
N GLY A 57 -12.23 0.44 2.38
CA GLY A 57 -12.63 -0.58 1.40
C GLY A 57 -12.09 -0.34 -0.01
N GLU A 58 -11.12 0.57 -0.20
CA GLU A 58 -10.51 0.84 -1.51
C GLU A 58 -9.49 -0.23 -1.92
N VAL A 59 -8.79 -0.80 -0.94
CA VAL A 59 -7.75 -1.83 -1.16
C VAL A 59 -7.90 -3.01 -0.22
N GLU A 60 -7.32 -4.14 -0.61
CA GLU A 60 -7.08 -5.28 0.27
C GLU A 60 -5.59 -5.43 0.53
N ILE A 61 -5.24 -5.76 1.78
CA ILE A 61 -3.89 -6.15 2.17
C ILE A 61 -3.83 -7.66 2.25
N THR A 62 -2.90 -8.27 1.52
CA THR A 62 -2.71 -9.71 1.50
C THR A 62 -1.31 -10.12 1.94
N GLN A 63 -1.21 -11.31 2.49
CA GLN A 63 0.05 -11.95 2.85
C GLN A 63 -0.02 -13.41 2.49
N LYS A 64 0.96 -13.89 1.71
CA LYS A 64 0.95 -15.25 1.14
C LYS A 64 -0.30 -15.60 0.32
N GLY A 65 -0.96 -14.58 -0.24
CA GLY A 65 -2.16 -14.74 -1.08
C GLY A 65 -3.47 -14.49 -0.33
N ASP A 66 -3.47 -14.60 0.99
CA ASP A 66 -4.67 -14.45 1.82
C ASP A 66 -4.87 -13.00 2.26
N VAL A 67 -6.11 -12.54 2.29
CA VAL A 67 -6.46 -11.24 2.90
C VAL A 67 -6.19 -11.33 4.40
N VAL A 68 -5.43 -10.38 4.93
CA VAL A 68 -5.03 -10.35 6.34
C VAL A 68 -5.47 -9.07 7.01
N ASN A 69 -5.61 -9.11 8.34
CA ASN A 69 -5.82 -7.90 9.12
C ASN A 69 -4.56 -7.00 9.01
N PRO A 70 -4.70 -5.76 8.50
CA PRO A 70 -3.60 -4.82 8.33
C PRO A 70 -2.84 -4.51 9.61
N ASP A 71 -3.53 -4.47 10.76
CA ASP A 71 -2.96 -4.04 12.04
C ASP A 71 -2.07 -5.11 12.66
N SER A 72 -2.32 -6.38 12.35
CA SER A 72 -1.54 -7.51 12.88
C SER A 72 -0.52 -8.08 11.89
N ALA A 73 -0.60 -7.73 10.60
CA ALA A 73 0.24 -8.30 9.57
C ALA A 73 1.73 -7.94 9.77
N ARG A 74 2.58 -8.97 9.91
CA ARG A 74 4.02 -8.82 10.08
C ARG A 74 4.78 -9.38 8.89
N GLY A 75 5.83 -8.65 8.49
CA GLY A 75 6.67 -9.02 7.36
C GLY A 75 6.08 -8.59 6.01
N PRO A 76 6.51 -9.21 4.89
CA PRO A 76 6.12 -8.80 3.55
C PRO A 76 4.61 -8.91 3.33
N ILE A 77 4.01 -7.83 2.86
CA ILE A 77 2.60 -7.73 2.49
C ILE A 77 2.47 -7.27 1.03
N ARG A 78 1.31 -7.53 0.44
CA ARG A 78 0.88 -7.01 -0.85
C ARG A 78 -0.35 -6.13 -0.66
N ILE A 79 -0.47 -5.11 -1.49
CA ILE A 79 -1.62 -4.20 -1.55
C ILE A 79 -2.23 -4.39 -2.94
N ARG A 80 -3.54 -4.67 -3.03
CA ARG A 80 -4.27 -4.78 -4.30
C ARG A 80 -5.58 -4.00 -4.20
N ARG A 81 -6.17 -3.64 -5.34
CA ARG A 81 -7.51 -3.03 -5.36
C ARG A 81 -8.52 -4.00 -4.72
N ALA A 82 -9.46 -3.46 -3.94
CA ALA A 82 -10.59 -4.26 -3.50
C ALA A 82 -11.47 -4.60 -4.71
N HIS A 83 -11.95 -5.83 -4.77
CA HIS A 83 -12.97 -6.19 -5.76
C HIS A 83 -14.35 -5.95 -5.13
N PRO A 84 -15.30 -5.32 -5.84
CA PRO A 84 -16.66 -5.21 -5.34
C PRO A 84 -17.20 -6.62 -5.08
N LYS A 85 -17.82 -6.76 -3.91
CA LYS A 85 -18.42 -8.02 -3.45
C LYS A 85 -19.80 -8.23 -4.07
#